data_AF-A0AAD8CR24-F1
#
_entry.id   AF-A0AAD8CR24-F1
#
_cell.length_a   1.000
_cell.length_b   1.000
_cell.length_c   1.000
_cell.angle_alpha   90.00
_cell.angle_beta   90.00
_cell.angle_gamma   90.00
#
_symmetry.space_group_name_H-M   'P 1'
#
loop_
_entity.id
_entity.type
_entity.pdbx_description
1 polymer ?
#
loop_
_entity_poly.entity_id
_entity_poly.type
_entity_poly.pdbx_seq_one_letter_code
_entity_poly.pdbx_strand_id
1 'polypeptide(L)'
;MEALEREREAGSLTEQLLLDLRVVTESAKAITQTYQQLPRNSATMFQNPDLQTHGFSAATSLNSMVTLLRLWGTCISLSSSQSAILDSLATELKILGGSLTLLLHGCESDIESMVKESKEKMNQSSLCFASQLGRLLVSMGPEGSFMMIEKCSLEQVELFSASLKEALMRGADEFIESQVSAGISSVDHLESHLRTVASVKMTEDAKKGLGSFTSSLTRLMDRSKAFWEQILSLKKEKTEQISDAFLKENFTLYKALNSELTGLLKAGENIYHLPLEYFTDDPSSQMLKQCIESVPKAAETLSKTLSSLWTAMCDESQDQSAMMNREADAAVRELHSSAGQLLKLLERERQRAADCRDSGSCSQTQTVTLHAAVGEEWGPSAPHRG
;
A
#
# COMPACT_ATOMS: atom_id res chain seq x y z
N MET A 1 6.82 -16.52 17.90
CA MET A 1 5.56 -17.13 18.37
C MET A 1 4.46 -16.06 18.38
N GLU A 2 4.69 -14.89 19.00
CA GLU A 2 3.72 -13.77 18.99
C GLU A 2 3.38 -13.18 17.60
N ALA A 3 4.33 -13.10 16.66
CA ALA A 3 4.05 -12.60 15.30
C ALA A 3 3.08 -13.52 14.54
N LEU A 4 3.30 -14.83 14.62
CA LEU A 4 2.43 -15.87 14.05
C LEU A 4 1.03 -15.91 14.67
N GLU A 5 0.88 -15.55 15.95
CA GLU A 5 -0.42 -15.47 16.62
C GLU A 5 -1.21 -14.23 16.18
N ARG A 6 -0.57 -13.04 16.09
CA ARG A 6 -1.20 -11.83 15.55
C ARG A 6 -1.60 -12.00 14.07
N GLU A 7 -0.80 -12.70 13.29
CA GLU A 7 -1.08 -13.03 11.89
C GLU A 7 -2.28 -13.98 11.74
N ARG A 8 -2.44 -14.96 12.65
CA ARG A 8 -3.60 -15.88 12.67
C ARG A 8 -4.88 -15.16 13.05
N GLU A 9 -4.82 -14.25 14.01
CA GLU A 9 -5.96 -13.43 14.43
C GLU A 9 -6.42 -12.54 13.28
N ALA A 10 -5.51 -11.80 12.64
CA ALA A 10 -5.85 -10.83 11.60
C ALA A 10 -6.43 -11.44 10.29
N GLY A 11 -6.06 -12.68 9.94
CA GLY A 11 -6.71 -13.42 8.86
C GLY A 11 -8.17 -13.75 9.15
N SER A 12 -8.47 -14.13 10.40
CA SER A 12 -9.86 -14.35 10.83
C SER A 12 -10.67 -13.05 10.89
N LEU A 13 -10.03 -11.91 11.17
CA LEU A 13 -10.72 -10.60 11.24
C LEU A 13 -11.21 -10.16 9.86
N THR A 14 -10.39 -10.31 8.82
CA THR A 14 -10.77 -9.88 7.47
C THR A 14 -11.86 -10.76 6.88
N GLU A 15 -11.73 -12.08 7.05
CA GLU A 15 -12.77 -13.04 6.65
C GLU A 15 -14.10 -12.72 7.34
N GLN A 16 -14.07 -12.50 8.66
CA GLN A 16 -15.26 -12.16 9.42
C GLN A 16 -15.86 -10.80 9.00
N LEU A 17 -15.04 -9.77 8.73
CA LEU A 17 -15.51 -8.47 8.22
C LEU A 17 -16.23 -8.61 6.89
N LEU A 18 -15.70 -9.44 6.00
CA LEU A 18 -16.27 -9.75 4.71
C LEU A 18 -17.61 -10.50 4.87
N LEU A 19 -17.65 -11.54 5.72
CA LEU A 19 -18.88 -12.28 6.02
C LEU A 19 -19.96 -11.38 6.64
N ASP A 20 -19.59 -10.52 7.58
CA ASP A 20 -20.53 -9.58 8.20
C ASP A 20 -21.04 -8.54 7.19
N LEU A 21 -20.19 -8.01 6.31
CA LEU A 21 -20.61 -7.12 5.23
C LEU A 21 -21.64 -7.80 4.33
N ARG A 22 -21.43 -9.07 3.99
CA ARG A 22 -22.38 -9.85 3.22
C ARG A 22 -23.71 -9.95 3.94
N VAL A 23 -23.73 -10.38 5.20
CA VAL A 23 -24.96 -10.49 6.01
C VAL A 23 -25.72 -9.17 6.03
N VAL A 24 -25.03 -8.03 6.16
CA VAL A 24 -25.64 -6.69 6.10
C VAL A 24 -26.30 -6.44 4.74
N THR A 25 -25.60 -6.70 3.64
CA THR A 25 -26.14 -6.47 2.29
C THR A 25 -27.32 -7.39 1.94
N GLU A 26 -27.25 -8.67 2.30
CA GLU A 26 -28.31 -9.65 2.09
C GLU A 26 -29.54 -9.34 2.95
N SER A 27 -29.33 -8.98 4.21
CA SER A 27 -30.40 -8.58 5.11
C SER A 27 -31.09 -7.30 4.63
N ALA A 28 -30.35 -6.30 4.16
CA ALA A 28 -30.95 -5.07 3.61
C ALA A 28 -31.81 -5.36 2.37
N LYS A 29 -31.35 -6.27 1.51
CA LYS A 29 -32.11 -6.73 0.34
C LYS A 29 -33.38 -7.45 0.77
N ALA A 30 -33.28 -8.40 1.70
CA ALA A 30 -34.40 -9.19 2.22
C ALA A 30 -35.44 -8.31 2.93
N ILE A 31 -35.00 -7.34 3.76
CA ILE A 31 -35.87 -6.35 4.41
C ILE A 31 -36.68 -5.58 3.37
N THR A 32 -36.01 -5.05 2.35
CA THR A 32 -36.68 -4.27 1.31
C THR A 32 -37.65 -5.12 0.48
N GLN A 33 -37.28 -6.36 0.17
CA GLN A 33 -38.15 -7.28 -0.56
C GLN A 33 -39.39 -7.66 0.26
N THR A 34 -39.21 -7.93 1.54
CA THR A 34 -40.30 -8.25 2.46
C THR A 34 -41.25 -7.06 2.56
N TYR A 35 -40.72 -5.85 2.79
CA TYR A 35 -41.50 -4.60 2.79
C TYR A 35 -42.37 -4.43 1.54
N GLN A 36 -41.81 -4.64 0.36
CA GLN A 36 -42.53 -4.51 -0.91
C GLN A 36 -43.67 -5.52 -1.08
N GLN A 37 -43.62 -6.65 -0.38
CA GLN A 37 -44.62 -7.71 -0.41
C GLN A 37 -45.71 -7.53 0.67
N LEU A 38 -45.52 -6.63 1.65
CA LEU A 38 -46.51 -6.38 2.69
C LEU A 38 -47.71 -5.58 2.13
N PRO A 39 -48.95 -5.92 2.51
CA PRO A 39 -50.11 -5.08 2.23
C PRO A 39 -49.96 -3.73 2.96
N ARG A 40 -50.16 -2.60 2.25
CA ARG A 40 -50.11 -1.21 2.78
C ARG A 40 -51.01 -0.92 3.99
N ASN A 41 -51.92 -1.85 4.34
CA ASN A 41 -52.88 -1.69 5.43
C ASN A 41 -52.70 -2.73 6.56
N SER A 42 -51.58 -3.48 6.58
CA SER A 42 -51.32 -4.47 7.63
C SER A 42 -50.70 -3.81 8.86
N ALA A 43 -51.40 -3.86 9.99
CA ALA A 43 -51.16 -2.99 11.13
C ALA A 43 -49.89 -3.28 11.96
N THR A 44 -48.93 -4.08 11.50
CA THR A 44 -47.65 -4.25 12.23
C THR A 44 -46.55 -4.87 11.37
N MET A 45 -45.82 -4.02 10.66
CA MET A 45 -44.60 -4.44 9.96
C MET A 45 -43.57 -5.08 10.89
N PHE A 46 -43.46 -4.61 12.14
CA PHE A 46 -42.61 -5.21 13.17
C PHE A 46 -43.16 -6.50 13.81
N GLN A 47 -44.37 -6.96 13.48
CA GLN A 47 -44.81 -8.33 13.84
C GLN A 47 -44.37 -9.35 12.80
N ASN A 48 -43.82 -8.92 11.66
CA ASN A 48 -43.27 -9.84 10.68
C ASN A 48 -41.93 -10.41 11.22
N PRO A 49 -41.85 -11.72 11.48
CA PRO A 49 -40.66 -12.35 12.06
C PRO A 49 -39.45 -12.28 11.12
N ASP A 50 -39.65 -12.21 9.81
CA ASP A 50 -38.55 -12.15 8.83
C ASP A 50 -37.86 -10.79 8.87
N LEU A 51 -38.64 -9.70 8.96
CA LEU A 51 -38.09 -8.34 9.11
C LEU A 51 -37.31 -8.17 10.41
N GLN A 52 -37.81 -8.73 11.53
CA GLN A 52 -37.10 -8.73 12.80
C GLN A 52 -35.79 -9.52 12.70
N THR A 53 -35.83 -10.71 12.10
CA THR A 53 -34.68 -11.60 11.97
C THR A 53 -33.57 -10.96 11.12
N HIS A 54 -33.93 -10.40 9.96
CA HIS A 54 -32.98 -9.72 9.10
C HIS A 54 -32.46 -8.41 9.69
N GLY A 55 -33.31 -7.62 10.36
CA GLY A 55 -32.90 -6.41 11.06
C GLY A 55 -31.91 -6.71 12.19
N PHE A 56 -32.19 -7.73 13.00
CA PHE A 56 -31.29 -8.19 14.07
C PHE A 56 -29.97 -8.73 13.51
N SER A 57 -30.01 -9.53 12.44
CA SER A 57 -28.81 -10.06 11.79
C SER A 57 -27.92 -8.93 11.25
N ALA A 58 -28.50 -7.97 10.53
CA ALA A 58 -27.76 -6.82 10.01
C ALA A 58 -27.15 -5.97 11.14
N ALA A 59 -27.90 -5.70 12.21
CA ALA A 59 -27.41 -4.92 13.34
C ALA A 59 -26.27 -5.64 14.09
N THR A 60 -26.40 -6.96 14.28
CA THR A 60 -25.38 -7.78 14.94
C THR A 60 -24.09 -7.82 14.12
N SER A 61 -24.20 -8.04 12.81
CA SER A 61 -23.04 -8.02 11.91
C SER A 61 -22.38 -6.64 11.84
N LEU A 62 -23.13 -5.53 11.80
CA LEU A 62 -22.52 -4.19 11.87
C LEU A 62 -21.77 -3.97 13.20
N ASN A 63 -22.33 -4.41 14.32
CA ASN A 63 -21.66 -4.30 15.61
C ASN A 63 -20.40 -5.17 15.67
N SER A 64 -20.43 -6.36 15.07
CA SER A 64 -19.26 -7.22 14.87
C SER A 64 -18.20 -6.48 14.05
N MET A 65 -18.54 -5.91 12.90
CA MET A 65 -17.60 -5.16 12.06
C MET A 65 -16.96 -3.98 12.80
N VAL A 66 -17.73 -3.22 13.58
CA VAL A 66 -17.20 -2.12 14.41
C VAL A 66 -16.20 -2.65 15.43
N THR A 67 -16.50 -3.77 16.08
CA THR A 67 -15.60 -4.43 17.03
C THR A 67 -14.31 -4.88 16.36
N LEU A 68 -14.42 -5.52 15.19
CA LEU A 68 -13.28 -6.02 14.42
C LEU A 68 -12.36 -4.90 13.95
N LEU A 69 -12.90 -3.78 13.43
CA LEU A 69 -12.08 -2.63 13.04
C LEU A 69 -11.36 -2.00 14.22
N ARG A 70 -12.02 -1.91 15.39
CA ARG A 70 -11.36 -1.41 16.61
C ARG A 70 -10.23 -2.33 17.04
N LEU A 71 -10.49 -3.64 17.06
CA LEU A 71 -9.49 -4.65 17.41
C LEU A 71 -8.29 -4.57 16.46
N TRP A 72 -8.55 -4.38 15.17
CA TRP A 72 -7.52 -4.20 14.15
C TRP A 72 -6.62 -3.00 14.48
N GLY A 73 -7.23 -1.84 14.77
CA GLY A 73 -6.49 -0.63 15.14
C GLY A 73 -5.70 -0.74 16.46
N THR A 74 -6.10 -1.64 17.36
CA THR A 74 -5.39 -1.86 18.64
C THR A 74 -4.31 -2.94 18.58
N CYS A 75 -4.51 -3.98 17.76
CA CYS A 75 -3.64 -5.16 17.72
C CYS A 75 -2.55 -5.08 16.66
N ILE A 76 -2.73 -4.23 15.65
CA ILE A 76 -1.81 -4.12 14.51
C ILE A 76 -1.16 -2.74 14.52
N SER A 77 0.17 -2.71 14.42
CA SER A 77 0.90 -1.45 14.23
C SER A 77 0.68 -0.99 12.79
N LEU A 78 -0.08 0.10 12.63
CA LEU A 78 -0.44 0.64 11.32
C LEU A 78 0.44 1.85 11.00
N SER A 79 0.83 1.98 9.72
CA SER A 79 1.39 3.23 9.19
C SER A 79 0.33 4.34 9.19
N SER A 80 0.75 5.60 9.00
CA SER A 80 -0.17 6.72 8.85
C SER A 80 -1.14 6.54 7.67
N SER A 81 -0.65 5.99 6.56
CA SER A 81 -1.48 5.68 5.39
C SER A 81 -2.48 4.56 5.66
N GLN A 82 -2.08 3.51 6.39
CA GLN A 82 -2.96 2.42 6.78
C GLN A 82 -4.03 2.89 7.79
N SER A 83 -3.66 3.76 8.74
CA SER A 83 -4.62 4.38 9.68
C SER A 83 -5.69 5.18 8.93
N ALA A 84 -5.31 5.95 7.91
CA ALA A 84 -6.28 6.71 7.11
C ALA A 84 -7.27 5.81 6.34
N ILE A 85 -6.82 4.63 5.88
CA ILE A 85 -7.70 3.63 5.26
C ILE A 85 -8.66 3.06 6.32
N LEU A 86 -8.19 2.80 7.54
CA LEU A 86 -9.02 2.32 8.64
C LEU A 86 -10.09 3.35 9.06
N ASP A 87 -9.73 4.62 9.10
CA ASP A 87 -10.67 5.72 9.37
C ASP A 87 -11.75 5.83 8.27
N SER A 88 -11.36 5.58 7.01
CA SER A 88 -12.30 5.52 5.89
C SER A 88 -13.26 4.35 6.04
N LEU A 89 -12.78 3.15 6.41
CA LEU A 89 -13.62 1.99 6.72
C LEU A 89 -14.59 2.26 7.87
N ALA A 90 -14.13 2.92 8.94
CA ALA A 90 -14.98 3.30 10.07
C ALA A 90 -16.08 4.31 9.66
N THR A 91 -15.75 5.22 8.74
CA THR A 91 -16.71 6.19 8.17
C THR A 91 -17.79 5.46 7.37
N GLU A 92 -17.42 4.50 6.53
CA GLU A 92 -18.38 3.68 5.79
C GLU A 92 -19.26 2.83 6.73
N LEU A 93 -18.71 2.24 7.80
CA LEU A 93 -19.55 1.55 8.80
C LEU A 93 -20.59 2.47 9.45
N LYS A 94 -20.21 3.71 9.75
CA LYS A 94 -21.15 4.69 10.30
C LYS A 94 -22.27 5.00 9.31
N ILE A 95 -21.95 5.08 8.01
CA ILE A 95 -22.92 5.27 6.93
C ILE A 95 -23.85 4.06 6.83
N LEU A 96 -23.30 2.83 6.85
CA LEU A 96 -24.09 1.60 6.82
C LEU A 96 -25.05 1.50 8.02
N GLY A 97 -24.58 1.75 9.24
CA GLY A 97 -25.42 1.71 10.44
C GLY A 97 -26.50 2.79 10.47
N GLY A 98 -26.16 4.02 10.05
CA GLY A 98 -27.14 5.09 9.90
C GLY A 98 -28.20 4.75 8.86
N SER A 99 -27.78 4.19 7.72
CA SER A 99 -28.69 3.80 6.63
C SER A 99 -29.55 2.60 6.99
N LEU A 100 -29.03 1.62 7.76
CA LEU A 100 -29.84 0.52 8.29
C LEU A 100 -30.92 1.04 9.24
N THR A 101 -30.57 1.99 10.12
CA THR A 101 -31.54 2.60 11.04
C THR A 101 -32.67 3.30 10.27
N LEU A 102 -32.31 4.09 9.25
CA LEU A 102 -33.28 4.75 8.37
C LEU A 102 -34.10 3.75 7.54
N LEU A 103 -33.49 2.65 7.10
CA LEU A 103 -34.20 1.58 6.39
C LEU A 103 -35.31 1.00 7.28
N LEU A 104 -34.97 0.62 8.52
CA LEU A 104 -35.91 0.05 9.48
C LEU A 104 -36.99 1.06 9.89
N HIS A 105 -36.64 2.34 10.04
CA HIS A 105 -37.62 3.39 10.37
C HIS A 105 -38.55 3.72 9.19
N GLY A 106 -38.02 3.77 7.97
CA GLY A 106 -38.81 3.98 6.76
C GLY A 106 -39.77 2.83 6.52
N CYS A 107 -39.33 1.60 6.82
CA CYS A 107 -40.17 0.42 6.90
C CYS A 107 -41.32 0.62 7.91
N GLU A 108 -41.00 0.89 9.18
CA GLU A 108 -41.99 1.09 10.25
C GLU A 108 -43.03 2.17 9.94
N SER A 109 -42.60 3.25 9.30
CA SER A 109 -43.42 4.42 9.02
C SER A 109 -44.12 4.36 7.66
N ASP A 110 -43.98 3.26 6.90
CA ASP A 110 -44.47 3.08 5.52
C ASP A 110 -44.03 4.22 4.57
N ILE A 111 -42.77 4.65 4.70
CA ILE A 111 -42.17 5.71 3.88
C ILE A 111 -41.29 5.08 2.79
N GLU A 112 -41.92 4.72 1.67
CA GLU A 112 -41.27 4.02 0.54
C GLU A 112 -40.02 4.76 0.02
N SER A 113 -40.03 6.09 -0.03
CA SER A 113 -38.88 6.90 -0.45
C SER A 113 -37.67 6.71 0.48
N MET A 114 -37.90 6.67 1.80
CA MET A 114 -36.86 6.47 2.81
C MET A 114 -36.28 5.05 2.71
N VAL A 115 -37.12 4.04 2.49
CA VAL A 115 -36.67 2.65 2.27
C VAL A 115 -35.77 2.55 1.04
N LYS A 116 -36.21 3.15 -0.08
CA LYS A 116 -35.45 3.12 -1.34
C LYS A 116 -34.11 3.85 -1.22
N GLU A 117 -34.10 5.05 -0.65
CA GLU A 117 -32.89 5.84 -0.45
C GLU A 117 -31.91 5.14 0.49
N SER A 118 -32.40 4.59 1.60
CA SER A 118 -31.57 3.87 2.57
C SER A 118 -30.94 2.63 1.96
N LYS A 119 -31.69 1.84 1.18
CA LYS A 119 -31.15 0.68 0.46
C LYS A 119 -30.05 1.07 -0.53
N GLU A 120 -30.27 2.12 -1.32
CA GLU A 120 -29.28 2.58 -2.29
C GLU A 120 -28.00 3.03 -1.58
N LYS A 121 -28.14 3.78 -0.49
CA LYS A 121 -27.01 4.24 0.32
C LYS A 121 -26.26 3.09 0.97
N MET A 122 -26.96 2.06 1.47
CA MET A 122 -26.34 0.84 1.98
C MET A 122 -25.55 0.11 0.89
N ASN A 123 -26.11 -0.01 -0.32
CA ASN A 123 -25.43 -0.66 -1.43
C ASN A 123 -24.14 0.09 -1.82
N GLN A 124 -24.22 1.42 -2.01
CA GLN A 124 -23.06 2.24 -2.34
C GLN A 124 -21.98 2.19 -1.25
N SER A 125 -22.38 2.32 0.01
CA SER A 125 -21.44 2.28 1.14
C SER A 125 -20.81 0.89 1.29
N SER A 126 -21.53 -0.19 0.98
CA SER A 126 -20.97 -1.55 0.99
C SER A 126 -19.91 -1.74 -0.09
N LEU A 127 -20.12 -1.19 -1.29
CA LEU A 127 -19.12 -1.20 -2.36
C LEU A 127 -17.90 -0.35 -1.99
N CYS A 128 -18.11 0.83 -1.39
CA CYS A 128 -17.02 1.68 -0.91
C CYS A 128 -16.21 0.97 0.19
N PHE A 129 -16.89 0.35 1.16
CA PHE A 129 -16.27 -0.43 2.23
C PHE A 129 -15.41 -1.57 1.65
N ALA A 130 -15.95 -2.34 0.70
CA ALA A 130 -15.20 -3.39 0.02
C ALA A 130 -13.95 -2.84 -0.68
N SER A 131 -14.06 -1.72 -1.41
CA SER A 131 -12.90 -1.06 -2.03
C SER A 131 -11.84 -0.64 -0.99
N GLN A 132 -12.23 0.03 0.09
CA GLN A 132 -11.28 0.42 1.15
C GLN A 132 -10.61 -0.79 1.79
N LEU A 133 -11.34 -1.90 1.95
CA LEU A 133 -10.78 -3.14 2.48
C LEU A 133 -9.76 -3.74 1.50
N GLY A 134 -10.00 -3.66 0.20
CA GLY A 134 -9.06 -4.06 -0.85
C GLY A 134 -7.75 -3.28 -0.79
N ARG A 135 -7.85 -1.95 -0.62
CA ARG A 135 -6.69 -1.08 -0.39
C ARG A 135 -5.90 -1.51 0.85
N LEU A 136 -6.60 -1.73 1.97
CA LEU A 136 -6.00 -2.15 3.23
C LEU A 136 -5.24 -3.47 3.09
N LEU A 137 -5.87 -4.47 2.47
CA LEU A 137 -5.31 -5.81 2.26
C LEU A 137 -3.99 -5.78 1.49
N VAL A 138 -3.88 -4.95 0.45
CA VAL A 138 -2.62 -4.79 -0.30
C VAL A 138 -1.58 -4.02 0.52
N SER A 139 -2.02 -2.99 1.25
CA SER A 139 -1.12 -2.12 2.02
C SER A 139 -0.38 -2.81 3.17
N MET A 140 -0.88 -3.95 3.67
CA MET A 140 -0.25 -4.69 4.78
C MET A 140 0.93 -5.57 4.35
N GLY A 141 1.21 -5.70 3.04
CA GLY A 141 2.36 -6.44 2.52
C GLY A 141 2.31 -7.97 2.75
N PRO A 142 3.41 -8.70 2.41
CA PRO A 142 3.48 -10.15 2.48
C PRO A 142 3.63 -10.68 3.91
N GLU A 143 4.42 -10.02 4.78
CA GLU A 143 4.65 -10.49 6.16
C GLU A 143 3.41 -10.34 7.06
N GLY A 144 2.55 -9.35 6.81
CA GLY A 144 1.29 -9.21 7.54
C GLY A 144 0.17 -10.12 7.05
N SER A 145 0.34 -10.87 5.94
CA SER A 145 -0.81 -11.38 5.20
C SER A 145 -0.63 -12.67 4.40
N PHE A 146 0.54 -13.32 4.41
CA PHE A 146 0.80 -14.49 3.56
C PHE A 146 -0.20 -15.64 3.77
N MET A 147 -0.88 -15.70 4.93
CA MET A 147 -1.99 -16.65 5.16
C MET A 147 -3.40 -16.07 5.12
N MET A 148 -3.63 -14.75 4.96
CA MET A 148 -4.99 -14.19 5.07
C MET A 148 -5.93 -14.64 3.96
N ILE A 149 -5.41 -14.93 2.76
CA ILE A 149 -6.21 -15.41 1.62
C ILE A 149 -6.08 -16.94 1.47
N GLU A 150 -5.02 -17.55 2.01
CA GLU A 150 -4.81 -19.00 1.97
C GLU A 150 -5.55 -19.74 3.10
N LYS A 151 -5.79 -19.07 4.24
CA LYS A 151 -6.63 -19.54 5.37
C LYS A 151 -7.98 -18.86 5.49
N CYS A 152 -8.27 -17.79 4.73
CA CYS A 152 -9.65 -17.59 4.31
C CYS A 152 -10.01 -18.92 3.66
N SER A 153 -10.98 -19.63 4.20
CA SER A 153 -11.52 -20.77 3.48
C SER A 153 -12.19 -20.12 2.28
N LEU A 154 -11.46 -19.96 1.18
CA LEU A 154 -11.94 -19.24 0.00
C LEU A 154 -13.13 -19.98 -0.64
N GLU A 155 -13.40 -21.20 -0.16
CA GLU A 155 -14.68 -21.91 -0.23
C GLU A 155 -15.89 -21.06 0.26
N GLN A 156 -15.67 -20.03 1.08
CA GLN A 156 -16.68 -19.04 1.50
C GLN A 156 -16.59 -17.71 0.73
N VAL A 157 -15.61 -17.52 -0.16
CA VAL A 157 -15.57 -16.38 -1.08
C VAL A 157 -16.48 -16.61 -2.30
N GLU A 158 -16.98 -17.84 -2.50
CA GLU A 158 -18.15 -18.15 -3.33
C GLU A 158 -19.41 -17.36 -2.91
N LEU A 159 -19.39 -16.70 -1.75
CA LEU A 159 -20.53 -16.05 -1.12
C LEU A 159 -20.69 -14.55 -1.42
N PHE A 160 -19.71 -13.88 -2.04
CA PHE A 160 -19.84 -12.46 -2.39
C PHE A 160 -20.57 -12.24 -3.70
N SER A 161 -21.40 -11.19 -3.76
CA SER A 161 -21.91 -10.71 -5.05
C SER A 161 -20.74 -10.29 -5.95
N ALA A 162 -20.90 -10.47 -7.26
CA ALA A 162 -19.89 -10.06 -8.24
C ALA A 162 -19.47 -8.59 -8.07
N SER A 163 -20.42 -7.71 -7.69
CA SER A 163 -20.17 -6.30 -7.43
C SER A 163 -19.26 -6.03 -6.24
N LEU A 164 -19.36 -6.81 -5.16
CA LEU A 164 -18.47 -6.68 -3.99
C LEU A 164 -17.06 -7.19 -4.32
N LYS A 165 -16.95 -8.30 -5.07
CA LYS A 165 -15.67 -8.81 -5.56
C LYS A 165 -14.97 -7.78 -6.46
N GLU A 166 -15.73 -7.18 -7.38
CA GLU A 166 -15.21 -6.13 -8.27
C GLU A 166 -14.78 -4.89 -7.47
N ALA A 167 -15.58 -4.43 -6.50
CA ALA A 167 -15.23 -3.28 -5.68
C ALA A 167 -13.98 -3.52 -4.84
N LEU A 168 -13.85 -4.71 -4.24
CA LEU A 168 -12.65 -5.13 -3.50
C LEU A 168 -11.41 -5.09 -4.40
N MET A 169 -11.51 -5.65 -5.61
CA MET A 169 -10.42 -5.61 -6.59
C MET A 169 -10.09 -4.20 -7.06
N ARG A 170 -11.10 -3.38 -7.31
CA ARG A 170 -10.90 -1.99 -7.73
C ARG A 170 -10.11 -1.20 -6.68
N GLY A 171 -10.43 -1.37 -5.41
CA GLY A 171 -9.65 -0.75 -4.34
C GLY A 171 -8.20 -1.25 -4.30
N ALA A 172 -7.98 -2.55 -4.50
CA ALA A 172 -6.65 -3.11 -4.60
C ALA A 172 -5.86 -2.51 -5.79
N ASP A 173 -6.51 -2.36 -6.94
CA ASP A 173 -5.95 -1.74 -8.14
C ASP A 173 -5.57 -0.27 -7.91
N GLU A 174 -6.52 0.53 -7.39
CA GLU A 174 -6.33 1.94 -7.07
C GLU A 174 -5.16 2.13 -6.09
N PHE A 175 -4.98 1.22 -5.15
CA PHE A 175 -3.86 1.27 -4.21
C PHE A 175 -2.52 1.07 -4.90
N ILE A 176 -2.38 0.03 -5.74
CA ILE A 176 -1.14 -0.22 -6.48
C ILE A 176 -0.82 0.93 -7.44
N GLU A 177 -1.82 1.41 -8.18
CA GLU A 177 -1.66 2.55 -9.08
C GLU A 177 -1.16 3.79 -8.34
N SER A 178 -1.75 4.07 -7.17
CA SER A 178 -1.31 5.17 -6.30
C SER A 178 0.12 4.96 -5.78
N GLN A 179 0.52 3.73 -5.43
CA GLN A 179 1.89 3.44 -4.96
C GLN A 179 2.92 3.60 -6.07
N VAL A 180 2.63 3.09 -7.28
CA VAL A 180 3.51 3.27 -8.45
C VAL A 180 3.66 4.76 -8.78
N SER A 181 2.55 5.51 -8.79
CA SER A 181 2.56 6.95 -9.09
C SER A 181 3.31 7.76 -8.04
N ALA A 182 3.11 7.44 -6.76
CA ALA A 182 3.88 8.04 -5.66
C ALA A 182 5.37 7.73 -5.80
N GLY A 183 5.73 6.49 -6.16
CA GLY A 183 7.10 6.08 -6.36
C GLY A 183 7.81 6.83 -7.49
N ILE A 184 7.15 7.01 -8.64
CA ILE A 184 7.66 7.84 -9.74
C ILE A 184 7.91 9.26 -9.24
N SER A 185 6.92 9.86 -8.56
CA SER A 185 7.02 11.23 -8.04
C SER A 185 8.18 11.40 -7.05
N SER A 186 8.42 10.41 -6.18
CA SER A 186 9.54 10.42 -5.24
C SER A 186 10.89 10.34 -5.95
N VAL A 187 11.00 9.55 -7.03
CA VAL A 187 12.23 9.47 -7.83
C VAL A 187 12.48 10.76 -8.62
N ASP A 188 11.44 11.38 -9.18
CA ASP A 188 11.54 12.68 -9.87
C ASP A 188 12.01 13.80 -8.91
N HIS A 189 11.50 13.77 -7.67
CA HIS A 189 11.94 14.68 -6.63
C HIS A 189 13.41 14.45 -6.25
N LEU A 190 13.83 13.18 -6.14
CA LEU A 190 15.22 12.82 -5.90
C LEU A 190 16.14 13.35 -7.02
N GLU A 191 15.79 13.13 -8.28
CA GLU A 191 16.57 13.62 -9.41
C GLU A 191 16.72 15.15 -9.39
N SER A 192 15.61 15.85 -9.12
CA SER A 192 15.59 17.32 -9.02
C SER A 192 16.46 17.85 -7.88
N HIS A 193 16.42 17.19 -6.72
CA HIS A 193 17.25 17.54 -5.57
C HIS A 193 18.74 17.33 -5.87
N LEU A 194 19.11 16.18 -6.43
CA LEU A 194 20.50 15.89 -6.78
C LEU A 194 21.05 16.85 -7.82
N ARG A 195 20.26 17.24 -8.81
CA ARG A 195 20.64 18.25 -9.81
C ARG A 195 20.97 19.59 -9.16
N THR A 196 20.24 19.96 -8.12
CA THR A 196 20.46 21.20 -7.36
C THR A 196 21.73 21.10 -6.52
N VAL A 197 21.94 20.02 -5.76
CA VAL A 197 23.09 19.90 -4.86
C VAL A 197 24.41 19.61 -5.58
N ALA A 198 24.38 18.84 -6.67
CA ALA A 198 25.54 18.53 -7.49
C ALA A 198 26.18 19.79 -8.12
N SER A 199 25.46 20.91 -8.18
CA SER A 199 25.99 22.18 -8.67
C SER A 199 26.88 22.93 -7.67
N VAL A 200 26.88 22.54 -6.38
CA VAL A 200 27.50 23.34 -5.30
C VAL A 200 28.61 22.62 -4.53
N LYS A 201 28.52 21.29 -4.31
CA LYS A 201 29.35 20.62 -3.28
C LYS A 201 29.90 19.21 -3.59
N MET A 202 29.68 18.64 -4.78
CA MET A 202 30.01 17.21 -5.03
C MET A 202 31.22 17.00 -5.94
N THR A 203 31.96 15.91 -5.70
CA THR A 203 32.98 15.40 -6.64
C THR A 203 32.30 14.85 -7.90
N GLU A 204 32.98 14.92 -9.06
CA GLU A 204 32.43 14.42 -10.33
C GLU A 204 32.14 12.90 -10.30
N ASP A 205 32.93 12.15 -9.54
CA ASP A 205 32.72 10.71 -9.34
C ASP A 205 31.46 10.40 -8.52
N ALA A 206 31.22 11.14 -7.43
CA ALA A 206 30.01 11.00 -6.63
C ALA A 206 28.77 11.39 -7.45
N LYS A 207 28.87 12.47 -8.23
CA LYS A 207 27.82 12.94 -9.13
C LYS A 207 27.48 11.89 -10.20
N LYS A 208 28.49 11.25 -10.79
CA LYS A 208 28.30 10.16 -11.77
C LYS A 208 27.65 8.93 -11.14
N GLY A 209 28.10 8.51 -9.96
CA GLY A 209 27.51 7.38 -9.23
C GLY A 209 26.05 7.62 -8.85
N LEU A 210 25.76 8.77 -8.24
CA LEU A 210 24.41 9.14 -7.81
C LEU A 210 23.46 9.36 -9.00
N GLY A 211 23.97 9.91 -10.11
CA GLY A 211 23.23 10.02 -11.37
C GLY A 211 22.90 8.65 -11.99
N SER A 212 23.83 7.69 -11.91
CA SER A 212 23.56 6.31 -12.33
C SER A 212 22.52 5.64 -11.43
N PHE A 213 22.56 5.91 -10.12
CA PHE A 213 21.59 5.42 -9.14
C PHE A 213 20.18 5.94 -9.44
N THR A 214 19.99 7.25 -9.57
CA THR A 214 18.67 7.82 -9.91
C THR A 214 18.15 7.33 -11.23
N SER A 215 18.96 7.33 -12.28
CA SER A 215 18.56 6.82 -13.61
C SER A 215 18.07 5.36 -13.56
N SER A 216 18.65 4.56 -12.67
CA SER A 216 18.26 3.16 -12.48
C SER A 216 16.94 3.02 -11.72
N LEU A 217 16.71 3.87 -10.71
CA LEU A 217 15.42 3.94 -10.02
C LEU A 217 14.31 4.43 -10.94
N THR A 218 14.56 5.46 -11.77
CA THR A 218 13.59 5.97 -12.75
C THR A 218 13.18 4.86 -13.70
N ARG A 219 14.16 4.16 -14.29
CA ARG A 219 13.89 3.03 -15.19
C ARG A 219 13.08 1.93 -14.50
N LEU A 220 13.36 1.66 -13.22
CA LEU A 220 12.61 0.66 -12.45
C LEU A 220 11.16 1.11 -12.21
N MET A 221 10.93 2.36 -11.85
CA MET A 221 9.58 2.91 -11.65
C MET A 221 8.79 2.93 -12.96
N ASP A 222 9.41 3.35 -14.06
CA ASP A 222 8.82 3.30 -15.40
C ASP A 222 8.44 1.86 -15.79
N ARG A 223 9.32 0.89 -15.48
CA ARG A 223 9.03 -0.52 -15.75
C ARG A 223 7.89 -1.05 -14.88
N SER A 224 7.84 -0.65 -13.62
CA SER A 224 6.77 -1.01 -12.68
C SER A 224 5.43 -0.46 -13.17
N LYS A 225 5.41 0.77 -13.69
CA LYS A 225 4.23 1.36 -14.33
C LYS A 225 3.81 0.61 -15.60
N ALA A 226 4.75 0.34 -16.50
CA ALA A 226 4.45 -0.41 -17.72
C ALA A 226 3.92 -1.83 -17.41
N PHE A 227 4.49 -2.49 -16.40
CA PHE A 227 4.02 -3.79 -15.91
C PHE A 227 2.61 -3.69 -15.31
N TRP A 228 2.32 -2.63 -14.56
CA TRP A 228 0.98 -2.37 -14.02
C TRP A 228 -0.07 -2.14 -15.11
N GLU A 229 0.22 -1.30 -16.10
CA GLU A 229 -0.66 -1.02 -17.25
C GLU A 229 -0.94 -2.29 -18.08
N GLN A 230 0.05 -3.17 -18.17
CA GLN A 230 -0.03 -4.48 -18.79
C GLN A 230 -0.99 -5.40 -18.01
N ILE A 231 -0.86 -5.51 -16.68
CA ILE A 231 -1.82 -6.25 -15.84
C ILE A 231 -3.24 -5.74 -16.05
N LEU A 232 -3.45 -4.42 -16.00
CA LEU A 232 -4.77 -3.82 -16.21
C LEU A 232 -5.35 -4.16 -17.60
N SER A 233 -4.51 -4.25 -18.62
CA SER A 233 -4.92 -4.64 -19.99
C SER A 233 -5.39 -6.09 -20.05
N LEU A 234 -4.65 -7.03 -19.44
CA LEU A 234 -5.07 -8.44 -19.36
C LEU A 234 -6.39 -8.62 -18.61
N LYS A 235 -6.59 -7.86 -17.52
CA LYS A 235 -7.86 -7.89 -16.76
C LYS A 235 -9.05 -7.46 -17.62
N LYS A 236 -8.86 -6.48 -18.52
CA LYS A 236 -9.90 -6.01 -19.44
C LYS A 236 -10.23 -7.05 -20.51
N GLU A 237 -9.22 -7.75 -21.03
CA GLU A 237 -9.37 -8.74 -22.10
C GLU A 237 -10.03 -10.04 -21.60
N LYS A 238 -9.72 -10.48 -20.39
CA LYS A 238 -10.32 -11.67 -19.75
C LYS A 238 -11.67 -11.35 -19.09
N THR A 239 -12.59 -10.68 -19.80
CA THR A 239 -13.89 -10.18 -19.31
C THR A 239 -14.91 -11.28 -18.89
N GLU A 240 -14.45 -12.38 -18.31
CA GLU A 240 -15.30 -13.36 -17.63
C GLU A 240 -15.43 -12.98 -16.15
N GLN A 241 -16.45 -13.51 -15.47
CA GLN A 241 -16.66 -13.31 -14.04
C GLN A 241 -15.34 -13.49 -13.29
N ILE A 242 -15.00 -12.51 -12.44
CA ILE A 242 -13.83 -12.56 -11.56
C ILE A 242 -13.88 -13.85 -10.74
N SER A 243 -13.04 -14.82 -11.11
CA SER A 243 -12.97 -16.10 -10.43
C SER A 243 -12.20 -15.96 -9.12
N ASP A 244 -12.47 -16.86 -8.19
CA ASP A 244 -11.87 -16.84 -6.85
C ASP A 244 -10.37 -17.15 -6.90
N ALA A 245 -9.95 -18.02 -7.82
CA ALA A 245 -8.54 -18.25 -8.13
C ALA A 245 -7.86 -16.99 -8.66
N PHE A 246 -8.52 -16.27 -9.58
CA PHE A 246 -8.02 -15.03 -10.15
C PHE A 246 -7.88 -13.90 -9.11
N LEU A 247 -8.83 -13.79 -8.17
CA LEU A 247 -8.72 -12.86 -7.03
C LEU A 247 -7.46 -13.13 -6.21
N LYS A 248 -7.28 -14.39 -5.79
CA LYS A 248 -6.17 -14.80 -4.95
C LYS A 248 -4.82 -14.53 -5.62
N GLU A 249 -4.68 -14.90 -6.88
CA GLU A 249 -3.45 -14.71 -7.66
C GLU A 249 -3.09 -13.22 -7.82
N ASN A 250 -4.06 -12.37 -8.16
CA ASN A 250 -3.84 -10.93 -8.29
C ASN A 250 -3.45 -10.29 -6.95
N PHE A 251 -4.11 -10.64 -5.85
CA PHE A 251 -3.76 -10.08 -4.54
C PHE A 251 -2.35 -10.47 -4.08
N THR A 252 -1.90 -11.69 -4.37
CA THR A 252 -0.52 -12.12 -4.08
C THR A 252 0.48 -11.27 -4.86
N LEU A 253 0.23 -11.07 -6.16
CA LEU A 253 1.07 -10.24 -7.01
C LEU A 253 1.10 -8.78 -6.53
N TYR A 254 -0.06 -8.21 -6.18
CA TYR A 254 -0.19 -6.82 -5.71
C TYR A 254 0.57 -6.62 -4.40
N LYS A 255 0.46 -7.55 -3.46
CA LYS A 255 1.20 -7.47 -2.19
C LYS A 255 2.71 -7.53 -2.40
N ALA A 256 3.19 -8.45 -3.25
CA ALA A 256 4.60 -8.56 -3.57
C ALA A 256 5.12 -7.26 -4.20
N LEU A 257 4.42 -6.77 -5.23
CA LEU A 257 4.77 -5.52 -5.90
C LEU A 257 4.79 -4.33 -4.91
N ASN A 258 3.75 -4.19 -4.08
CA ASN A 258 3.66 -3.14 -3.07
C ASN A 258 4.82 -3.20 -2.05
N SER A 259 5.13 -4.39 -1.55
CA SER A 259 6.20 -4.60 -0.58
C SER A 259 7.55 -4.16 -1.13
N GLU A 260 7.85 -4.57 -2.36
CA GLU A 260 9.12 -4.20 -2.98
C GLU A 260 9.17 -2.72 -3.33
N LEU A 261 8.09 -2.15 -3.89
CA LEU A 261 8.03 -0.71 -4.16
C LEU A 261 8.18 0.11 -2.87
N THR A 262 7.45 -0.23 -1.80
CA THR A 262 7.52 0.48 -0.52
C THR A 262 8.92 0.37 0.11
N GLY A 263 9.52 -0.82 0.10
CA GLY A 263 10.86 -1.05 0.61
C GLY A 263 11.91 -0.24 -0.14
N LEU A 264 11.84 -0.27 -1.48
CA LEU A 264 12.77 0.46 -2.34
C LEU A 264 12.63 1.98 -2.21
N LEU A 265 11.40 2.49 -2.13
CA LEU A 265 11.15 3.92 -1.95
C LEU A 265 11.65 4.41 -0.60
N LYS A 266 11.32 3.70 0.49
CA LYS A 266 11.78 4.05 1.83
C LYS A 266 13.30 4.00 1.94
N ALA A 267 13.93 3.02 1.29
CA ALA A 267 15.38 2.92 1.25
C ALA A 267 16.00 4.06 0.41
N GLY A 268 15.40 4.44 -0.71
CA GLY A 268 15.79 5.60 -1.51
C GLY A 268 15.64 6.94 -0.76
N GLU A 269 14.54 7.14 -0.05
CA GLU A 269 14.31 8.30 0.83
C GLU A 269 15.33 8.38 1.98
N ASN A 270 15.75 7.24 2.53
CA ASN A 270 16.79 7.25 3.56
C ASN A 270 18.14 7.71 3.00
N ILE A 271 18.47 7.40 1.73
CA ILE A 271 19.67 7.91 1.06
C ILE A 271 19.60 9.42 0.86
N TYR A 272 18.41 9.98 0.60
CA TYR A 272 18.18 11.42 0.45
C TYR A 272 18.59 12.22 1.70
N HIS A 273 18.49 11.61 2.88
CA HIS A 273 18.84 12.25 4.14
C HIS A 273 20.30 12.02 4.59
N LEU A 274 21.12 11.26 3.83
CA LEU A 274 22.55 11.20 4.09
C LEU A 274 23.20 12.54 3.75
N PRO A 275 24.00 13.14 4.66
CA PRO A 275 24.71 14.37 4.33
C PRO A 275 25.71 14.09 3.21
N LEU A 276 25.70 14.91 2.16
CA LEU A 276 26.57 14.73 0.99
C LEU A 276 28.07 15.02 1.27
N GLU A 277 28.37 15.49 2.49
CA GLU A 277 29.72 15.77 2.98
C GLU A 277 30.52 14.49 3.33
N TYR A 278 29.88 13.31 3.33
CA TYR A 278 30.52 12.00 3.57
C TYR A 278 31.09 11.35 2.29
N PHE A 279 30.92 11.98 1.12
CA PHE A 279 31.46 11.50 -0.16
C PHE A 279 32.88 12.05 -0.47
N THR A 280 33.70 12.25 0.57
CA THR A 280 35.13 12.60 0.44
C THR A 280 35.98 11.34 0.21
N ASP A 281 37.26 11.43 -0.19
CA ASP A 281 38.12 10.27 -0.57
C ASP A 281 38.51 9.32 0.61
N ASP A 282 37.71 9.24 1.66
CA ASP A 282 37.93 8.31 2.77
C ASP A 282 37.59 6.84 2.36
N PRO A 283 38.31 5.81 2.84
CA PRO A 283 37.97 4.40 2.65
C PRO A 283 36.49 4.04 2.88
N SER A 284 35.77 4.74 3.77
CA SER A 284 34.32 4.56 4.00
C SER A 284 33.48 4.99 2.78
N SER A 285 33.91 6.03 2.07
CA SER A 285 33.30 6.55 0.84
C SER A 285 33.56 5.64 -0.37
N GLN A 286 34.68 4.90 -0.38
CA GLN A 286 34.95 3.89 -1.42
C GLN A 286 33.95 2.72 -1.38
N MET A 287 33.55 2.26 -0.19
CA MET A 287 32.50 1.25 -0.04
C MET A 287 31.11 1.79 -0.39
N LEU A 288 30.80 3.03 0.01
CA LEU A 288 29.55 3.72 -0.36
C LEU A 288 29.45 3.89 -1.89
N LYS A 289 30.56 4.22 -2.55
CA LYS A 289 30.69 4.29 -4.02
C LYS A 289 30.45 2.92 -4.66
N GLN A 290 31.04 1.86 -4.13
CA GLN A 290 30.82 0.49 -4.61
C GLN A 290 29.36 0.03 -4.43
N CYS A 291 28.69 0.44 -3.34
CA CYS A 291 27.26 0.20 -3.12
C CYS A 291 26.40 0.96 -4.13
N ILE A 292 26.63 2.27 -4.33
CA ILE A 292 25.94 3.09 -5.35
C ILE A 292 26.12 2.52 -6.75
N GLU A 293 27.30 1.98 -7.07
CA GLU A 293 27.57 1.31 -8.35
C GLU A 293 26.89 -0.07 -8.48
N SER A 294 26.54 -0.71 -7.36
CA SER A 294 25.86 -2.00 -7.35
C SER A 294 24.34 -1.90 -7.49
N VAL A 295 23.73 -0.79 -7.05
CA VAL A 295 22.27 -0.57 -7.15
C VAL A 295 21.75 -0.60 -8.59
N PRO A 296 22.41 0.04 -9.59
CA PRO A 296 22.00 -0.07 -10.99
C PRO A 296 21.88 -1.51 -11.50
N LYS A 297 22.80 -2.39 -11.09
CA LYS A 297 22.77 -3.80 -11.49
C LYS A 297 21.60 -4.54 -10.83
N ALA A 298 21.31 -4.25 -9.57
CA ALA A 298 20.17 -4.81 -8.85
C ALA A 298 18.83 -4.34 -9.44
N ALA A 299 18.69 -3.04 -9.72
CA ALA A 299 17.51 -2.46 -10.34
C ALA A 299 17.26 -3.01 -11.76
N GLU A 300 18.33 -3.17 -12.55
CA GLU A 300 18.26 -3.80 -13.88
C GLU A 300 17.85 -5.29 -13.80
N THR A 301 18.34 -6.01 -12.79
CA THR A 301 17.93 -7.40 -12.54
C THR A 301 16.44 -7.46 -12.20
N LEU A 302 15.96 -6.62 -11.29
CA LEU A 302 14.55 -6.54 -10.92
C LEU A 302 13.63 -6.18 -12.10
N SER A 303 14.07 -5.25 -12.95
CA SER A 303 13.39 -4.88 -14.19
C SER A 303 13.27 -6.07 -15.17
N LYS A 304 14.33 -6.89 -15.29
CA LYS A 304 14.32 -8.12 -16.09
C LYS A 304 13.42 -9.20 -15.47
N THR A 305 13.40 -9.34 -14.16
CA THR A 305 12.49 -10.25 -13.46
C THR A 305 11.04 -9.86 -13.72
N LEU A 306 10.67 -8.57 -13.60
CA LEU A 306 9.33 -8.07 -13.96
C LEU A 306 8.96 -8.35 -15.42
N SER A 307 9.93 -8.28 -16.33
CA SER A 307 9.71 -8.58 -17.76
C SER A 307 9.49 -10.07 -18.02
N SER A 308 10.24 -10.91 -17.31
CA SER A 308 10.12 -12.37 -17.43
C SER A 308 8.81 -12.84 -16.81
N LEU A 309 8.42 -12.27 -15.67
CA LEU A 309 7.11 -12.42 -15.04
C LEU A 309 5.96 -12.17 -16.00
N TRP A 310 6.00 -11.03 -16.68
CA TRP A 310 4.99 -10.69 -17.67
C TRP A 310 4.89 -11.74 -18.78
N THR A 311 6.04 -12.14 -19.33
CA THR A 311 6.10 -13.10 -20.42
C THR A 311 5.49 -14.44 -20.01
N ALA A 312 5.78 -14.90 -18.78
CA ALA A 312 5.21 -16.13 -18.23
C ALA A 312 3.68 -16.04 -18.01
N MET A 313 3.15 -14.88 -17.59
CA MET A 313 1.71 -14.68 -17.43
C MET A 313 0.93 -14.66 -18.75
N CYS A 314 1.59 -14.36 -19.87
CA CYS A 314 0.98 -14.29 -21.19
C CYS A 314 0.97 -15.63 -21.95
N ASP A 315 1.80 -16.60 -21.58
CA ASP A 315 1.84 -17.89 -22.27
C ASP A 315 0.60 -18.74 -21.91
N GLU A 316 -0.34 -18.79 -22.85
CA GLU A 316 -1.58 -19.56 -22.75
C GLU A 316 -1.36 -21.04 -23.05
N SER A 317 -1.15 -21.91 -22.05
CA SER A 317 -1.55 -23.30 -22.21
C SER A 317 -2.59 -23.73 -21.17
N GLN A 318 -3.67 -24.34 -21.67
CA GLN A 318 -4.94 -24.56 -20.96
C GLN A 318 -4.86 -25.48 -19.73
N ASP A 319 -3.71 -26.09 -19.42
CA ASP A 319 -3.50 -26.96 -18.25
C ASP A 319 -2.83 -26.26 -17.03
N GLN A 320 -2.66 -24.93 -17.06
CA GLN A 320 -1.63 -24.24 -16.26
C GLN A 320 -2.06 -23.45 -15.02
N SER A 321 -3.27 -23.57 -14.45
CA SER A 321 -3.55 -22.84 -13.20
C SER A 321 -2.58 -23.22 -12.06
N ALA A 322 -2.19 -24.50 -11.94
CA ALA A 322 -1.18 -24.92 -10.97
C ALA A 322 0.27 -24.60 -11.37
N MET A 323 0.55 -24.40 -12.67
CA MET A 323 1.88 -24.11 -13.21
C MET A 323 2.19 -22.61 -13.14
N MET A 324 1.21 -21.75 -13.49
CA MET A 324 1.28 -20.30 -13.30
C MET A 324 1.45 -19.94 -11.83
N ASN A 325 0.82 -20.68 -10.89
CA ASN A 325 1.03 -20.47 -9.46
C ASN A 325 2.49 -20.72 -9.04
N ARG A 326 3.15 -21.77 -9.57
CA ARG A 326 4.56 -22.05 -9.25
C ARG A 326 5.52 -21.03 -9.86
N GLU A 327 5.23 -20.57 -11.08
CA GLU A 327 6.06 -19.59 -11.79
C GLU A 327 5.89 -18.19 -11.21
N ALA A 328 4.65 -17.76 -10.91
CA ALA A 328 4.36 -16.53 -10.18
C ALA A 328 4.99 -16.55 -8.78
N ASP A 329 4.88 -17.65 -8.02
CA ASP A 329 5.54 -17.78 -6.71
C ASP A 329 7.07 -17.80 -6.82
N ALA A 330 7.63 -18.48 -7.83
CA ALA A 330 9.07 -18.48 -8.07
C ALA A 330 9.57 -17.07 -8.37
N ALA A 331 8.82 -16.32 -9.17
CA ALA A 331 9.22 -15.01 -9.60
C ALA A 331 8.90 -13.89 -8.59
N VAL A 332 7.86 -14.05 -7.75
CA VAL A 332 7.67 -13.26 -6.52
C VAL A 332 8.84 -13.49 -5.56
N ARG A 333 9.31 -14.75 -5.40
CA ARG A 333 10.50 -15.06 -4.60
C ARG A 333 11.77 -14.44 -5.18
N GLU A 334 11.92 -14.43 -6.50
CA GLU A 334 13.05 -13.79 -7.18
C GLU A 334 13.01 -12.26 -7.03
N LEU A 335 11.82 -11.66 -7.18
CA LEU A 335 11.57 -10.24 -6.95
C LEU A 335 11.94 -9.87 -5.50
N HIS A 336 11.43 -10.62 -4.53
CA HIS A 336 11.72 -10.43 -3.11
C HIS A 336 13.19 -10.62 -2.77
N SER A 337 13.85 -11.61 -3.36
CA SER A 337 15.30 -11.83 -3.17
C SER A 337 16.11 -10.66 -3.73
N SER A 338 15.81 -10.23 -4.96
CA SER A 338 16.51 -9.15 -5.65
C SER A 338 16.33 -7.80 -4.94
N ALA A 339 15.10 -7.47 -4.57
CA ALA A 339 14.79 -6.23 -3.86
C ALA A 339 15.22 -6.27 -2.39
N GLY A 340 15.15 -7.42 -1.72
CA GLY A 340 15.70 -7.62 -0.37
C GLY A 340 17.22 -7.49 -0.30
N GLN A 341 17.95 -7.92 -1.35
CA GLN A 341 19.40 -7.67 -1.46
C GLN A 341 19.69 -6.17 -1.58
N LEU A 342 18.93 -5.47 -2.42
CA LEU A 342 19.05 -4.03 -2.59
C LEU A 342 18.74 -3.28 -1.28
N LEU A 343 17.66 -3.64 -0.60
CA LEU A 343 17.27 -3.06 0.68
C LEU A 343 18.34 -3.26 1.77
N LYS A 344 18.90 -4.48 1.90
CA LYS A 344 20.00 -4.77 2.83
C LYS A 344 21.26 -3.94 2.55
N LEU A 345 21.57 -3.70 1.27
CA LEU A 345 22.68 -2.81 0.91
C LEU A 345 22.40 -1.39 1.39
N LEU A 346 21.20 -0.87 1.13
CA LEU A 346 20.80 0.48 1.53
C LEU A 346 20.73 0.67 3.05
N GLU A 347 20.24 -0.32 3.80
CA GLU A 347 20.18 -0.28 5.27
C GLU A 347 21.57 -0.33 5.92
N ARG A 348 22.50 -1.13 5.39
CA ARG A 348 23.89 -1.16 5.89
C ARG A 348 24.56 0.20 5.73
N GLU A 349 24.31 0.90 4.63
CA GLU A 349 24.85 2.24 4.42
C GLU A 349 24.27 3.25 5.39
N ARG A 350 22.96 3.17 5.66
CA ARG A 350 22.31 3.99 6.69
C ARG A 350 22.95 3.78 8.07
N GLN A 351 23.16 2.53 8.48
CA GLN A 351 23.70 2.23 9.81
C GLN A 351 25.13 2.73 9.97
N ARG A 352 25.99 2.53 8.97
CA ARG A 352 27.38 3.01 8.99
C ARG A 352 27.48 4.53 9.05
N ALA A 353 26.60 5.24 8.31
CA ALA A 353 26.56 6.70 8.36
C ALA A 353 26.10 7.23 9.73
N ALA A 354 25.28 6.47 10.47
CA ALA A 354 24.92 6.80 11.84
C ALA A 354 26.10 6.57 12.80
N ASP A 355 26.81 5.44 12.68
CA ASP A 355 27.95 5.10 13.54
C ASP A 355 29.12 6.11 13.38
N CYS A 356 29.38 6.59 12.17
CA CYS A 356 30.37 7.66 11.92
C CYS A 356 29.98 9.01 12.54
N ARG A 357 28.68 9.25 12.78
CA ARG A 357 28.19 10.48 13.39
C ARG A 357 28.39 10.47 14.91
N ASP A 358 28.28 9.29 15.54
CA ASP A 358 28.41 9.10 16.98
C ASP A 358 29.87 8.93 17.45
N SER A 359 30.79 8.51 16.57
CA SER A 359 32.21 8.33 16.93
C SER A 359 32.99 9.63 17.13
N GLY A 360 32.41 10.81 16.84
CA GLY A 360 33.03 12.13 17.05
C GLY A 360 34.33 12.39 16.29
N SER A 361 34.79 11.43 15.48
CA SER A 361 36.10 11.46 14.81
C SER A 361 36.12 12.27 13.51
N CYS A 362 34.97 12.76 13.04
CA CYS A 362 34.85 13.42 11.74
C CYS A 362 34.78 14.96 11.79
N SER A 363 34.83 15.58 12.99
CA SER A 363 34.65 17.03 13.17
C SER A 363 35.93 17.83 13.45
N GLN A 364 37.13 17.28 13.23
CA GLN A 364 38.40 18.02 13.39
C GLN A 364 39.26 18.02 12.13
N THR A 365 38.72 18.49 11.00
CA THR A 365 39.58 18.90 9.87
C THR A 365 39.01 20.11 9.14
N GLN A 366 38.66 21.17 9.88
CA GLN A 366 38.38 22.50 9.29
C GLN A 366 38.49 23.58 10.37
N THR A 367 39.71 23.85 10.84
CA THR A 367 40.00 25.11 11.57
C THR A 367 41.42 25.64 11.35
N VAL A 368 42.15 25.13 10.35
CA VAL A 368 43.52 25.59 10.06
C VAL A 368 43.70 25.83 8.56
N THR A 369 42.90 26.72 7.98
CA THR A 369 43.25 27.45 6.75
C THR A 369 42.24 28.59 6.53
N LEU A 370 42.18 29.54 7.47
CA LEU A 370 41.48 30.82 7.27
C LEU A 370 42.19 31.99 7.96
N HIS A 371 43.51 31.86 8.21
CA HIS A 371 44.31 32.90 8.88
C HIS A 371 45.59 33.32 8.14
N ALA A 372 45.72 33.03 6.84
CA ALA A 372 46.86 33.46 6.04
C ALA A 372 46.41 34.18 4.75
N ALA A 373 45.62 35.25 4.90
CA ALA A 373 45.35 36.19 3.81
C ALA A 373 44.83 37.56 4.32
N VAL A 374 45.32 38.07 5.45
CA VAL A 374 45.19 39.50 5.78
C VAL A 374 46.43 39.92 6.55
N GLY A 375 47.32 40.64 5.89
CA GLY A 375 48.51 41.20 6.49
C GLY A 375 49.34 41.94 5.45
N GLU A 376 48.96 43.17 5.14
CA GLU A 376 49.91 44.25 4.85
C GLU A 376 49.21 45.61 4.95
N GLU A 377 49.64 46.38 5.96
CA GLU A 377 49.79 47.85 6.10
C GLU A 377 48.60 48.75 5.65
N TRP A 378 48.17 49.75 6.43
CA TRP A 378 48.86 51.01 6.68
C TRP A 378 48.53 51.58 8.08
N GLY A 379 49.51 52.26 8.67
CA GLY A 379 49.50 52.84 10.00
C GLY A 379 48.68 54.14 10.19
N PRO A 380 48.74 54.74 11.40
CA PRO A 380 47.69 55.59 11.95
C PRO A 380 47.96 57.09 11.76
N SER A 381 46.89 57.90 11.72
CA SER A 381 46.93 59.33 12.04
C SER A 381 45.59 59.82 12.59
N ALA A 382 45.71 60.73 13.57
CA ALA A 382 44.81 61.09 14.64
C ALA A 382 43.57 61.94 14.22
N PRO A 383 42.67 62.31 15.16
CA PRO A 383 41.31 62.78 14.89
C PRO A 383 41.19 64.31 14.89
N HIS A 384 40.16 64.84 14.24
CA HIS A 384 39.55 66.10 14.67
C HIS A 384 38.05 66.19 14.34
N ARG A 385 37.30 66.57 15.39
CA ARG A 385 35.94 67.11 15.32
C ARG A 385 35.94 68.48 14.64
N GLY A 386 34.87 68.73 13.90
CA GLY A 386 34.35 70.03 13.49
C GLY A 386 32.93 69.82 13.03
#